data_AF-J9DRK7-F1
#
_entry.id   AF-J9DRK7-F1
#
_cell.length_a   1.000
_cell.length_b   1.000
_cell.length_c   1.000
_cell.angle_alpha   90.00
_cell.angle_beta   90.00
_cell.angle_gamma   90.00
#
_symmetry.space_group_name_H-M   'P 1'
#
loop_
_entity.id
_entity.type
_entity.pdbx_description
1 polymer ?
#
loop_
_entity_poly.entity_id
_entity_poly.type
_entity_poly.pdbx_seq_one_letter_code
_entity_poly.pdbx_strand_id
1 'polypeptide(L)'
;MLKMNIRSHSLRNKVAAWIQYNYFIQNGFLRNTEEYVDMWPRSFTIGIFGSQLANIHFNRLWNILFDFELISGAKSSNVKDTMNVTYNWWGVANEAAINQRIFDFDDWNIFTLAIFSPFFVTKENFISFWWKPQN
;
A
#
# COMPACT_ATOMS: atom_id res chain seq x y z
N MET A 1 4.78 -6.71 -7.29
CA MET A 1 4.49 -6.85 -5.85
C MET A 1 5.67 -6.30 -5.06
N LEU A 2 5.44 -5.30 -4.21
CA LEU A 2 6.38 -4.80 -3.21
C LEU A 2 5.94 -5.33 -1.84
N LYS A 3 6.80 -6.11 -1.18
CA LYS A 3 6.53 -6.64 0.16
C LYS A 3 7.63 -6.21 1.11
N MET A 4 7.27 -5.46 2.15
CA MET A 4 8.18 -5.10 3.24
C MET A 4 7.82 -5.93 4.47
N ASN A 5 8.78 -6.67 5.00
CA ASN A 5 8.58 -7.52 6.19
C ASN A 5 9.61 -7.15 7.25
N ILE A 6 9.21 -6.25 8.16
CA ILE A 6 10.10 -5.61 9.12
C ILE A 6 9.91 -6.28 10.48
N ARG A 7 10.61 -7.41 10.69
CA ARG A 7 10.47 -8.26 11.89
C ARG A 7 11.33 -7.83 13.08
N SER A 8 12.29 -6.94 12.89
CA SER A 8 13.30 -6.61 13.90
C SER A 8 13.64 -5.13 13.85
N HIS A 9 13.33 -4.38 14.92
CA HIS A 9 14.01 -3.15 15.31
C HIS A 9 13.86 -2.88 16.82
N SER A 10 14.91 -2.28 17.40
CA SER A 10 15.02 -1.83 18.79
C SER A 10 13.98 -0.73 19.08
N LEU A 11 13.22 -0.92 20.16
CA LEU A 11 12.20 -0.01 20.74
C LEU A 11 12.69 1.43 21.02
N ARG A 12 13.94 1.80 20.71
CA ARG A 12 14.50 3.11 21.03
C ARG A 12 14.09 4.23 20.08
N ASN A 13 14.02 4.01 18.75
CA ASN A 13 13.75 5.07 17.77
C ASN A 13 12.90 4.58 16.58
N LYS A 14 11.80 5.27 16.29
CA LYS A 14 11.00 5.05 15.05
C LYS A 14 11.80 5.60 13.85
N VAL A 15 12.11 4.75 12.89
CA VAL A 15 12.73 5.18 11.61
C VAL A 15 11.60 5.43 10.60
N ALA A 16 11.69 6.51 9.83
CA ALA A 16 10.72 6.78 8.77
C ALA A 16 11.03 5.91 7.54
N ALA A 17 10.04 5.15 7.07
CA ALA A 17 10.09 4.43 5.81
C ALA A 17 9.16 5.12 4.80
N TRP A 18 9.62 5.26 3.56
CA TRP A 18 8.90 5.99 2.50
C TRP A 18 8.76 5.11 1.27
N ILE A 19 7.54 5.01 0.73
CA ILE A 19 7.25 4.49 -0.60
C ILE A 19 6.57 5.62 -1.34
N GLN A 20 7.31 6.25 -2.25
CA GLN A 20 6.82 7.43 -2.95
C GLN A 20 7.35 7.49 -4.38
N TYR A 21 6.57 8.11 -5.26
CA TYR A 21 6.92 8.33 -6.67
C TYR A 21 7.13 7.04 -7.47
N ASN A 22 6.34 5.99 -7.18
CA ASN A 22 6.39 4.73 -7.91
C ASN A 22 5.16 4.53 -8.80
N TYR A 23 5.36 3.79 -9.90
CA TYR A 23 4.29 3.33 -10.78
C TYR A 23 4.08 1.83 -10.62
N PHE A 24 3.06 1.45 -9.86
CA PHE A 24 2.61 0.07 -9.75
C PHE A 24 1.32 -0.09 -10.55
N ILE A 25 1.47 -0.27 -11.86
CA ILE A 25 0.33 -0.34 -12.77
C ILE A 25 0.37 -1.63 -13.59
N GLN A 26 -0.80 -2.17 -13.88
CA GLN A 26 -1.02 -3.29 -14.80
C GLN A 26 -0.22 -4.55 -14.44
N ASN A 27 0.04 -4.78 -13.15
CA ASN A 27 0.60 -6.04 -12.69
C ASN A 27 -0.48 -7.14 -12.75
N GLY A 28 -0.03 -8.36 -13.03
CA GLY A 28 -0.88 -9.55 -13.11
C GLY A 28 -0.22 -10.76 -12.46
N PHE A 29 -0.97 -11.85 -12.36
CA PHE A 29 -0.46 -13.11 -11.81
C PHE A 29 0.42 -13.84 -12.83
N LEU A 30 1.49 -14.46 -12.35
CA LEU A 30 2.31 -15.38 -13.16
C LEU A 30 1.67 -16.78 -13.27
N ARG A 31 0.82 -17.17 -12.31
CA ARG A 31 0.14 -18.48 -12.27
C ARG A 31 -1.26 -18.34 -11.69
N ASN A 32 -2.21 -19.04 -12.32
CA ASN A 32 -3.64 -19.01 -11.99
C ASN A 32 -4.05 -20.13 -11.02
N THR A 33 -3.08 -20.84 -10.43
CA THR A 33 -3.35 -22.06 -9.64
C THR A 33 -3.77 -21.72 -8.22
N GLU A 34 -5.01 -22.08 -7.92
CA GLU A 34 -5.74 -21.98 -6.67
C GLU A 34 -5.12 -22.86 -5.58
N GLU A 35 -4.18 -22.32 -4.80
CA GLU A 35 -3.88 -22.88 -3.47
C GLU A 35 -4.59 -22.01 -2.43
N TYR A 36 -5.80 -22.46 -2.08
CA TYR A 36 -6.67 -21.86 -1.08
C TYR A 36 -6.00 -21.95 0.30
N VAL A 37 -5.64 -20.80 0.86
CA VAL A 37 -5.41 -20.65 2.30
C VAL A 37 -6.29 -19.50 2.75
N ASP A 38 -7.42 -19.85 3.38
CA ASP A 38 -8.62 -19.03 3.65
C ASP A 38 -8.45 -17.77 4.51
N MET A 39 -7.23 -17.27 4.68
CA MET A 39 -6.95 -16.20 5.65
C MET A 39 -5.96 -15.14 5.16
N TRP A 40 -5.36 -15.27 3.97
CA TRP A 40 -4.38 -14.28 3.52
C TRP A 40 -4.73 -13.74 2.13
N PRO A 41 -4.59 -12.42 1.89
CA PRO A 41 -4.81 -11.83 0.57
C PRO A 41 -3.86 -12.48 -0.46
N ARG A 42 -4.43 -13.02 -1.55
CA ARG A 42 -3.69 -13.82 -2.54
C ARG A 42 -2.74 -12.96 -3.36
N SER A 43 -3.14 -11.73 -3.64
CA SER A 43 -2.34 -10.74 -4.34
C SER A 43 -2.52 -9.35 -3.78
N PHE A 44 -1.40 -8.64 -3.77
CA PHE A 44 -1.36 -7.26 -3.39
C PHE A 44 -0.24 -6.52 -4.12
N THR A 45 -0.42 -5.22 -4.30
CA THR A 45 0.59 -4.38 -4.91
C THR A 45 1.67 -4.01 -3.91
N ILE A 46 1.27 -3.48 -2.76
CA ILE A 46 2.15 -3.08 -1.65
C ILE A 46 1.66 -3.75 -0.37
N GLY A 47 2.55 -4.45 0.34
CA GLY A 47 2.23 -5.04 1.64
C GLY A 47 3.29 -4.69 2.67
N ILE A 48 2.87 -4.00 3.73
CA ILE A 48 3.72 -3.68 4.88
C ILE A 48 3.39 -4.64 6.00
N PHE A 49 4.39 -5.36 6.48
CA PHE A 49 4.25 -6.33 7.55
C PHE A 49 5.32 -6.13 8.62
N GLY A 50 5.03 -6.55 9.84
CA GLY A 50 5.97 -6.50 10.96
C GLY A 50 5.59 -5.41 11.96
N SER A 51 6.57 -4.68 12.49
CA SER A 51 6.34 -3.73 13.60
C SER A 51 6.58 -2.26 13.25
N GLN A 52 6.92 -1.97 11.98
CA GLN A 52 7.24 -0.61 11.53
C GLN A 52 6.26 -0.15 10.46
N LEU A 53 5.81 1.10 10.60
CA LEU A 53 4.94 1.76 9.63
C LEU A 53 5.76 2.38 8.49
N ALA A 54 5.14 2.44 7.31
CA ALA A 54 5.67 3.15 6.16
C ALA A 54 4.69 4.24 5.73
N ASN A 55 5.24 5.36 5.30
CA ASN A 55 4.49 6.42 4.63
C ASN A 55 4.45 6.09 3.13
N ILE A 56 3.23 5.95 2.61
CA ILE A 56 2.98 5.54 1.23
C ILE A 56 2.20 6.67 0.58
N HIS A 57 2.84 7.51 -0.21
CA HIS A 57 2.16 8.64 -0.86
C HIS A 57 2.82 9.00 -2.18
N PHE A 58 2.10 9.70 -3.05
CA PHE A 58 2.53 10.03 -4.42
C PHE A 58 2.86 8.81 -5.29
N ASN A 59 2.16 7.69 -5.11
CA ASN A 59 2.27 6.51 -5.97
C ASN A 59 1.05 6.37 -6.87
N ARG A 60 1.24 5.61 -7.96
CA ARG A 60 0.16 5.13 -8.81
C ARG A 60 -0.08 3.66 -8.56
N LEU A 61 -1.30 3.34 -8.16
CA LEU A 61 -1.78 2.00 -7.85
C LEU A 61 -2.94 1.71 -8.79
N TRP A 62 -2.72 0.84 -9.76
CA TRP A 62 -3.79 0.40 -10.65
C TRP A 62 -3.52 -0.99 -11.23
N ASN A 63 -3.96 -2.01 -10.50
CA ASN A 63 -3.72 -3.42 -10.73
C ASN A 63 -5.05 -4.15 -10.59
N ILE A 64 -5.88 -4.06 -11.65
CA ILE A 64 -7.25 -4.59 -11.64
C ILE A 64 -7.33 -6.09 -11.30
N LEU A 65 -6.28 -6.82 -11.64
CA LEU A 65 -6.16 -8.26 -11.44
C LEU A 65 -5.80 -8.63 -10.00
N PHE A 66 -5.28 -7.71 -9.19
CA PHE A 66 -4.95 -8.00 -7.80
C PHE A 66 -6.19 -7.89 -6.92
N ASP A 67 -6.22 -8.65 -5.83
CA ASP A 67 -7.30 -8.56 -4.85
C ASP A 67 -7.23 -7.18 -4.17
N PHE A 68 -6.04 -6.83 -3.66
CA PHE A 68 -5.79 -5.57 -2.96
C PHE A 68 -4.67 -4.76 -3.62
N GLU A 69 -4.70 -3.44 -3.45
CA GLU A 69 -3.59 -2.57 -3.81
C GLU A 69 -2.65 -2.40 -2.61
N LEU A 70 -3.20 -2.33 -1.40
CA LEU A 70 -2.44 -2.10 -0.19
C LEU A 70 -2.82 -3.08 0.92
N ILE A 71 -1.83 -3.56 1.66
CA ILE A 71 -2.02 -4.23 2.95
C ILE A 71 -1.29 -3.46 4.04
N SER A 72 -2.04 -3.03 5.06
CA SER A 72 -1.55 -2.37 6.28
C SER A 72 -1.27 -3.38 7.40
N GLY A 73 -0.49 -4.41 7.08
CA GLY A 73 -0.18 -5.53 7.97
C GLY A 73 0.83 -5.24 9.08
N ALA A 74 1.14 -3.96 9.32
CA ALA A 74 2.00 -3.55 10.42
C ALA A 74 1.23 -3.69 11.74
N LYS A 75 1.90 -4.25 12.74
CA LYS A 75 1.41 -4.40 14.11
C LYS A 75 2.05 -3.32 14.95
N SER A 76 1.39 -2.17 15.06
CA SER A 76 1.87 -1.13 15.97
C SER A 76 1.59 -1.50 17.42
N SER A 77 2.48 -1.08 18.32
CA SER A 77 2.29 -1.19 19.78
C SER A 77 1.20 -0.25 20.31
N ASN A 78 0.78 0.75 19.52
CA ASN A 78 -0.23 1.73 19.89
C ASN A 78 -1.42 1.65 18.94
N VAL A 79 -2.63 1.52 19.49
CA VAL A 79 -3.89 1.47 18.74
C VAL A 79 -4.16 2.76 17.95
N LYS A 80 -3.59 3.89 18.39
CA LYS A 80 -3.73 5.18 17.70
C LYS A 80 -2.78 5.37 16.53
N ASP A 81 -1.79 4.49 16.38
CA ASP A 81 -0.87 4.60 15.25
C ASP A 81 -1.63 4.25 13.97
N THR A 82 -1.46 5.05 12.92
CA THR A 82 -2.11 4.88 11.63
C THR A 82 -1.07 4.88 10.53
N MET A 83 -1.31 4.13 9.47
CA MET A 83 -0.44 4.11 8.30
C MET A 83 -0.88 5.22 7.35
N ASN A 84 0.05 6.10 6.98
CA ASN A 84 -0.24 7.17 6.03
C ASN A 84 -0.18 6.62 4.60
N VAL A 85 -1.33 6.67 3.92
CA VAL A 85 -1.53 6.19 2.55
C VAL A 85 -2.16 7.29 1.66
N THR A 86 -2.00 8.54 2.08
CA THR A 86 -2.59 9.70 1.41
C THR A 86 -1.89 10.02 0.09
N TYR A 87 -2.52 10.85 -0.74
CA TYR A 87 -1.99 11.33 -2.01
C TYR A 87 -1.52 10.20 -2.94
N ASN A 88 -2.23 9.07 -2.97
CA ASN A 88 -2.02 8.07 -4.02
C ASN A 88 -3.15 8.17 -5.06
N TRP A 89 -2.85 7.75 -6.28
CA TRP A 89 -3.84 7.55 -7.32
C TRP A 89 -4.18 6.07 -7.41
N TRP A 90 -5.46 5.73 -7.22
CA TRP A 90 -5.95 4.35 -7.10
C TRP A 90 -6.63 3.81 -8.37
N GLY A 91 -6.55 4.54 -9.48
CA GLY A 91 -7.25 4.21 -10.72
C GLY A 91 -8.76 4.48 -10.70
N VAL A 92 -9.34 4.76 -9.53
CA VAL A 92 -10.75 5.11 -9.32
C VAL A 92 -10.86 6.32 -8.40
N ALA A 93 -11.93 7.09 -8.56
CA ALA A 93 -12.20 8.30 -7.79
C ALA A 93 -13.30 8.12 -6.72
N ASN A 94 -13.65 6.87 -6.42
CA ASN A 94 -14.72 6.51 -5.50
C ASN A 94 -14.12 5.98 -4.20
N GLU A 95 -14.39 6.63 -3.07
CA GLU A 95 -13.86 6.25 -1.76
C GLU A 95 -14.21 4.82 -1.35
N ALA A 96 -15.44 4.38 -1.57
CA ALA A 96 -15.86 3.02 -1.24
C ALA A 96 -15.10 1.97 -2.06
N ALA A 97 -14.85 2.26 -3.34
CA ALA A 97 -14.05 1.40 -4.21
C ALA A 97 -12.57 1.38 -3.80
N ILE A 98 -12.03 2.51 -3.33
CA ILE A 98 -10.66 2.58 -2.80
C ILE A 98 -10.56 1.78 -1.50
N ASN A 99 -11.54 1.92 -0.61
CA ASN A 99 -11.56 1.21 0.66
C ASN A 99 -11.53 -0.31 0.46
N GLN A 100 -12.32 -0.82 -0.50
CA GLN A 100 -12.31 -2.25 -0.87
C GLN A 100 -10.95 -2.74 -1.44
N ARG A 101 -10.07 -1.84 -1.88
CA ARG A 101 -8.73 -2.15 -2.39
C ARG A 101 -7.65 -2.07 -1.31
N ILE A 102 -8.00 -1.64 -0.11
CA ILE A 102 -7.09 -1.53 1.04
C ILE A 102 -7.48 -2.62 2.02
N PHE A 103 -6.49 -3.39 2.47
CA PHE A 103 -6.66 -4.38 3.53
C PHE A 103 -6.04 -3.84 4.83
N ASP A 104 -6.87 -3.49 5.82
CA ASP A 104 -6.40 -2.84 7.04
C ASP A 104 -7.07 -3.35 8.33
N PHE A 105 -7.15 -2.51 9.36
CA PHE A 105 -7.75 -2.86 10.64
C PHE A 105 -9.23 -3.27 10.53
N ASP A 106 -9.99 -2.70 9.58
CA ASP A 106 -11.42 -3.00 9.42
C ASP A 106 -11.64 -4.43 8.87
N ASP A 107 -10.70 -4.94 8.07
CA ASP A 107 -10.72 -6.33 7.59
C ASP A 107 -10.15 -7.31 8.62
N TRP A 108 -9.10 -6.90 9.34
CA TRP A 108 -8.48 -7.71 10.38
C TRP A 108 -7.94 -6.86 11.52
N ASN A 109 -8.57 -6.99 12.70
CA ASN A 109 -8.27 -6.24 13.93
C ASN A 109 -6.80 -6.29 14.44
N ILE A 110 -5.92 -7.11 13.86
CA ILE A 110 -4.49 -7.16 14.23
C ILE A 110 -3.64 -6.18 13.40
N PHE A 111 -4.22 -5.56 12.38
CA PHE A 111 -3.57 -4.66 11.44
C PHE A 111 -3.71 -3.20 11.86
N THR A 112 -3.01 -2.31 11.16
CA THR A 112 -3.04 -0.88 11.46
C THR A 112 -4.01 -0.18 10.52
N LEU A 113 -4.78 0.79 11.01
CA LEU A 113 -5.70 1.58 10.18
C LEU A 113 -4.93 2.35 9.09
N ALA A 114 -5.42 2.31 7.86
CA ALA A 114 -4.83 3.00 6.72
C ALA A 114 -5.57 4.29 6.38
N ILE A 115 -4.88 5.43 6.48
CA ILE A 115 -5.45 6.74 6.09
C ILE A 115 -5.14 6.99 4.62
N PHE A 116 -6.14 6.86 3.74
CA PHE A 116 -5.98 7.07 2.31
C PHE A 116 -6.48 8.44 1.81
N SER A 117 -7.26 9.18 2.60
CA SER A 117 -7.79 10.49 2.22
C SER A 117 -6.89 11.62 2.77
N PRO A 118 -6.52 12.62 1.96
CA PRO A 118 -6.95 12.86 0.57
C PRO A 118 -6.24 11.94 -0.46
N PHE A 119 -6.85 11.73 -1.63
CA PHE A 119 -6.29 10.92 -2.73
C PHE A 119 -6.42 11.65 -4.08
N PHE A 120 -5.65 11.22 -5.08
CA PHE A 120 -5.72 11.80 -6.42
C PHE A 120 -6.87 11.19 -7.22
N VAL A 121 -7.67 12.05 -7.85
CA VAL A 121 -8.80 11.66 -8.72
C VAL A 121 -8.34 11.43 -10.16
N THR A 122 -7.34 12.19 -10.62
CA THR A 122 -6.81 12.12 -11.98
C THR A 122 -5.44 11.47 -12.03
N LYS A 123 -5.09 10.92 -13.19
CA LYS A 123 -3.81 10.27 -13.42
C LYS A 123 -2.69 11.32 -13.58
N GLU A 124 -2.04 11.71 -12.49
CA GLU A 124 -0.94 12.70 -12.49
C GLU A 124 0.45 12.08 -12.72
N ASN A 125 1.24 12.60 -13.66
CA ASN A 125 2.56 12.03 -14.00
C ASN A 125 3.67 12.51 -13.04
N PHE A 126 3.75 11.91 -11.86
CA PHE A 126 4.71 12.33 -10.81
C PHE A 126 6.21 12.17 -11.18
N ILE A 127 6.58 11.08 -11.87
CA ILE A 127 8.00 10.80 -12.21
C ILE A 127 8.46 11.65 -13.41
N SER A 128 7.58 11.95 -14.37
CA SER A 128 7.95 12.78 -15.52
C SER A 128 8.19 14.24 -15.15
N PHE A 129 7.65 14.72 -14.02
CA PHE A 129 7.90 16.08 -13.55
C PHE A 129 9.38 16.31 -13.18
N TRP A 130 10.08 15.29 -12.68
CA TRP A 130 11.47 15.39 -12.22
C TRP A 130 12.49 14.87 -13.23
N TRP A 131 12.07 14.02 -14.18
CA TRP A 131 12.97 13.49 -15.19
C TRP A 131 13.18 14.51 -16.32
N LYS A 132 14.30 15.24 -16.25
CA LYS A 132 14.86 15.99 -17.38
C LYS A 132 16.00 15.18 -17.99
N PRO A 133 15.85 14.55 -19.17
CA PRO A 133 17.00 14.01 -19.86
C PRO A 133 17.92 15.20 -20.18
N GLN A 134 19.16 15.16 -19.71
CA GLN A 134 20.18 16.06 -20.23
C GLN A 134 20.44 15.63 -21.67
N ASN A 135 20.25 16.54 -22.62
CA ASN A 135 20.67 16.36 -24.01
C ASN A 135 22.19 16.30 -24.10
#